data_AF-A0A4Y3WGP8-F1
#
_entry.id   AF-A0A4Y3WGP8-F1
#
_cell.length_a   1.000
_cell.length_b   1.000
_cell.length_c   1.000
_cell.angle_alpha   90.00
_cell.angle_beta   90.00
_cell.angle_gamma   90.00
#
_symmetry.space_group_name_H-M   'P 1'
#
loop_
_entity.id
_entity.type
_entity.pdbx_description
1 polymer ?
#
loop_
_entity_poly.entity_id
_entity_poly.type
_entity_poly.pdbx_seq_one_letter_code
_entity_poly.pdbx_strand_id
1 'polypeptide(L)'
;MTKSDHLLFLTFSRRANIAGFLPVLGLVVVCLWPASAAADFRLCNNTSSRVGIALGYKSADGWTTEGWWNISSHACETLLRGTLIARYYYIYALDYDHGGEWSGQAFMCSRDKEFTIKGTENCLARGFDRTGFFEIDTGDQRAWTVQLTESGEHGPQRVPGMPAQDGIPGGSDSTGGTPPGSGLTPDALPGRKP
;
A
#
# COMPACT_ATOMS: atom_id res chain seq x y z
N MET A 1 45.61 75.32 34.25
CA MET A 1 45.31 76.76 34.31
C MET A 1 44.09 76.98 33.42
N THR A 2 42.92 77.20 34.04
CA THR A 2 41.69 77.90 33.57
C THR A 2 41.20 77.64 32.13
N LYS A 3 39.93 77.29 31.85
CA LYS A 3 38.68 78.03 32.15
C LYS A 3 37.51 77.15 31.62
N SER A 4 36.52 76.74 32.41
CA SER A 4 35.23 77.43 32.67
C SER A 4 34.44 77.72 31.38
N ASP A 5 33.13 77.49 31.23
CA ASP A 5 32.05 77.16 32.17
C ASP A 5 30.71 77.06 31.38
N HIS A 6 29.71 76.38 31.96
CA HIS A 6 28.25 76.70 31.93
C HIS A 6 27.47 76.64 30.59
N LEU A 7 26.26 76.09 30.42
CA LEU A 7 25.10 75.58 31.20
C LEU A 7 24.30 74.69 30.19
N LEU A 8 23.40 73.75 30.53
CA LEU A 8 22.17 73.92 31.30
C LEU A 8 21.66 72.56 31.80
N PHE A 9 21.32 72.59 33.09
CA PHE A 9 20.36 71.77 33.80
C PHE A 9 19.16 71.35 32.96
N LEU A 10 18.75 70.08 33.10
CA LEU A 10 17.41 69.73 33.61
C LEU A 10 17.49 68.38 34.34
N THR A 11 17.42 68.49 35.66
CA THR A 11 16.89 67.55 36.64
C THR A 11 15.78 66.64 36.10
N PHE A 12 15.81 65.34 36.41
CA PHE A 12 14.84 64.71 37.32
C PHE A 12 15.26 63.27 37.63
N SER A 13 15.69 63.06 38.88
CA SER A 13 15.77 61.75 39.52
C SER A 13 14.35 61.18 39.63
N ARG A 14 14.13 59.98 39.09
CA ARG A 14 13.07 59.09 39.57
C ARG A 14 13.70 57.75 39.93
N ARG A 15 13.97 57.58 41.23
CA ARG A 15 14.08 56.27 41.86
C ARG A 15 12.75 55.56 41.67
N ALA A 16 12.65 54.68 40.69
CA ALA A 16 11.54 53.75 40.60
C ALA A 16 11.90 52.55 41.48
N ASN A 17 11.33 52.51 42.68
CA ASN A 17 11.24 51.30 43.48
C ASN A 17 10.44 50.27 42.69
N ILE A 18 11.13 49.33 42.03
CA ILE A 18 10.50 48.12 41.49
C ILE A 18 10.58 47.07 42.60
N ALA A 19 9.83 47.32 43.67
CA ALA A 19 9.58 46.35 44.72
C ALA A 19 8.36 45.51 44.32
N GLY A 20 8.59 44.21 44.11
CA GLY A 20 7.56 43.17 44.06
C GLY A 20 6.84 43.07 42.72
N PHE A 21 7.15 42.02 41.94
CA PHE A 21 6.21 41.16 41.20
C PHE A 21 6.98 40.30 40.18
N LEU A 22 7.81 39.39 40.68
CA LEU A 22 8.23 38.16 39.98
C LEU A 22 8.28 37.09 41.08
N PRO A 23 7.55 35.96 41.02
CA PRO A 23 7.45 35.10 39.84
C PRO A 23 6.07 34.41 39.66
N VAL A 24 5.30 34.75 38.62
CA VAL A 24 4.15 33.91 38.20
C VAL A 24 4.33 33.36 36.77
N LEU A 25 5.40 33.75 36.09
CA LEU A 25 5.71 33.32 34.72
C LEU A 25 6.71 32.15 34.71
N GLY A 26 6.43 31.08 35.46
CA GLY A 26 7.38 29.98 35.68
C GLY A 26 6.87 28.56 35.38
N LEU A 27 5.61 28.37 34.99
CA LEU A 27 5.02 27.01 35.01
C LEU A 27 4.12 26.67 33.80
N VAL A 28 4.54 27.00 32.57
CA VAL A 28 3.87 26.48 31.35
C VAL A 28 4.89 26.12 30.27
N VAL A 29 5.91 25.33 30.61
CA VAL A 29 6.83 24.72 29.62
C VAL A 29 7.00 23.24 29.95
N VAL A 30 5.92 22.48 29.94
CA VAL A 30 5.95 21.02 30.01
C VAL A 30 4.92 20.49 29.01
N CYS A 31 5.34 19.54 28.16
CA CYS A 31 4.54 18.78 27.18
C CYS A 31 4.57 19.19 25.70
N LEU A 32 5.69 19.73 25.18
CA LEU A 32 6.00 19.62 23.74
C LEU A 32 7.06 18.54 23.54
N TRP A 33 6.72 17.28 23.86
CA TRP A 33 7.52 16.17 23.34
C TRP A 33 7.21 16.02 21.86
N PRO A 34 8.20 16.12 20.95
CA PRO A 34 7.97 15.78 19.56
C PRO A 34 7.60 14.30 19.51
N ALA A 35 6.33 14.02 19.23
CA ALA A 35 5.93 12.68 18.80
C ALA A 35 6.60 12.48 17.44
N SER A 36 7.56 11.56 17.38
CA SER A 36 8.17 11.15 16.11
C SER A 36 7.05 10.75 15.17
N ALA A 37 6.84 11.55 14.12
CA ALA A 37 5.92 11.20 13.05
C ALA A 37 6.51 9.98 12.35
N ALA A 38 6.00 8.79 12.69
CA ALA A 38 6.44 7.55 12.09
C ALA A 38 5.96 7.54 10.63
N ALA A 39 6.91 7.53 9.71
CA ALA A 39 6.65 7.45 8.29
C ALA A 39 6.69 5.97 7.95
N ASP A 40 5.54 5.30 7.88
CA ASP A 40 5.47 3.83 7.74
C ASP A 40 4.54 3.44 6.59
N PHE A 41 4.73 2.23 6.05
CA PHE A 41 3.73 1.56 5.22
C PHE A 41 2.85 0.67 6.10
N ARG A 42 1.58 1.05 6.23
CA ARG A 42 0.60 0.34 7.06
C ARG A 42 -0.50 -0.27 6.21
N LEU A 43 -1.06 -1.37 6.69
CA LEU A 43 -2.24 -1.99 6.12
C LEU A 43 -3.28 -2.20 7.20
N CYS A 44 -4.48 -1.68 6.97
CA CYS A 44 -5.65 -1.86 7.81
C CYS A 44 -6.58 -2.86 7.15
N ASN A 45 -6.82 -3.97 7.84
CA ASN A 45 -7.78 -4.97 7.45
C ASN A 45 -9.17 -4.58 7.93
N ASN A 46 -10.05 -4.11 7.03
CA ASN A 46 -11.43 -3.78 7.37
C ASN A 46 -12.41 -4.93 7.10
N THR A 47 -11.93 -6.11 6.71
CA THR A 47 -12.76 -7.30 6.51
C THR A 47 -13.13 -7.95 7.84
N SER A 48 -14.12 -8.84 7.82
CA SER A 48 -14.46 -9.69 8.97
C SER A 48 -13.52 -10.88 9.16
N SER A 49 -12.64 -11.14 8.19
CA SER A 49 -11.72 -12.29 8.18
C SER A 49 -10.32 -11.90 8.67
N ARG A 50 -9.52 -12.90 9.04
CA ARG A 50 -8.07 -12.77 9.14
C ARG A 50 -7.46 -12.84 7.75
N VAL A 51 -6.48 -11.97 7.53
CA VAL A 51 -5.84 -11.84 6.22
C VAL A 51 -4.34 -12.06 6.35
N GLY A 52 -3.80 -12.89 5.47
CA GLY A 52 -2.36 -13.05 5.25
C GLY A 52 -1.87 -12.07 4.19
N ILE A 53 -0.82 -11.30 4.48
CA ILE A 53 -0.25 -10.32 3.54
C ILE A 53 1.17 -10.73 3.15
N ALA A 54 1.50 -10.54 1.88
CA ALA A 54 2.86 -10.42 1.36
C ALA A 54 3.05 -9.03 0.71
N LEU A 55 4.25 -8.47 0.83
CA LEU A 55 4.63 -7.14 0.36
C LEU A 55 5.83 -7.25 -0.57
N GLY A 56 5.72 -6.66 -1.76
CA GLY A 56 6.79 -6.42 -2.70
C GLY A 56 7.15 -4.94 -2.76
N TYR A 57 8.43 -4.62 -2.73
CA TYR A 57 8.92 -3.25 -2.85
C TYR A 57 10.31 -3.19 -3.48
N LYS A 58 10.67 -2.00 -3.96
CA LYS A 58 12.00 -1.74 -4.50
C LYS A 58 12.88 -1.09 -3.43
N SER A 59 13.94 -1.79 -3.03
CA SER A 59 14.98 -1.29 -2.14
C SER A 59 16.17 -0.75 -2.94
N ALA A 60 17.18 -0.22 -2.23
CA ALA A 60 18.47 0.18 -2.81
C ALA A 60 19.16 -0.98 -3.54
N ASP A 61 19.02 -2.22 -3.04
CA ASP A 61 19.61 -3.43 -3.62
C ASP A 61 18.76 -4.06 -4.73
N GLY A 62 17.63 -3.43 -5.09
CA GLY A 62 16.67 -3.93 -6.08
C GLY A 62 15.38 -4.45 -5.47
N TRP A 63 14.67 -5.31 -6.21
CA TRP A 63 13.37 -5.83 -5.81
C TRP A 63 13.47 -6.78 -4.62
N THR A 64 12.57 -6.61 -3.65
CA THR A 64 12.43 -7.48 -2.49
C THR A 64 10.96 -7.82 -2.29
N THR A 65 10.67 -9.08 -2.00
CA THR A 65 9.37 -9.53 -1.51
C THR A 65 9.49 -10.14 -0.13
N GLU A 66 8.52 -9.86 0.72
CA GLU A 66 8.44 -10.31 2.10
C GLU A 66 7.02 -10.80 2.39
N GLY A 67 6.88 -11.70 3.36
CA GLY A 67 5.62 -12.26 3.83
C GLY A 67 5.91 -13.30 4.89
N TRP A 68 4.98 -13.82 5.69
CA TRP A 68 3.57 -13.48 5.73
C TRP A 68 3.27 -12.70 6.99
N TRP A 69 2.64 -11.53 6.85
CA TRP A 69 2.01 -10.88 7.98
C TRP A 69 0.61 -11.45 8.17
N ASN A 70 0.25 -11.78 9.41
CA ASN A 70 -1.11 -12.21 9.73
C ASN A 70 -1.83 -11.08 10.47
N ILE A 71 -2.84 -10.52 9.83
CA ILE A 71 -3.58 -9.37 10.34
C ILE A 71 -4.99 -9.83 10.71
N SER A 72 -5.35 -9.58 11.98
CA SER A 72 -6.70 -9.90 12.47
C SER A 72 -7.76 -9.03 11.80
N SER A 73 -9.02 -9.47 11.87
CA SER A 73 -10.15 -8.66 11.43
C SER A 73 -10.17 -7.30 12.16
N HIS A 74 -10.50 -6.23 11.42
CA HIS A 74 -10.58 -4.86 11.92
C HIS A 74 -9.29 -4.36 12.61
N ALA A 75 -8.13 -4.90 12.25
CA ALA A 75 -6.83 -4.52 12.80
C ALA A 75 -5.93 -3.87 11.74
N CYS A 76 -4.97 -3.04 12.18
CA CYS A 76 -3.97 -2.43 11.32
C CYS A 76 -2.57 -2.84 11.75
N GLU A 77 -1.74 -3.26 10.79
CA GLU A 77 -0.35 -3.65 11.02
C GLU A 77 0.61 -2.79 10.19
N THR A 78 1.85 -2.68 10.65
CA THR A 78 2.92 -1.99 9.91
C THR A 78 3.74 -3.01 9.15
N LEU A 79 3.66 -2.97 7.81
CA LEU A 79 4.37 -3.93 6.95
C LEU A 79 5.81 -3.51 6.69
N LEU A 80 6.04 -2.21 6.50
CA LEU A 80 7.37 -1.63 6.32
C LEU A 80 7.52 -0.42 7.22
N ARG A 81 8.59 -0.40 8.03
CA ARG A 81 8.90 0.70 8.93
C ARG A 81 9.83 1.71 8.27
N GLY A 82 9.62 2.97 8.60
CA GLY A 82 10.47 4.06 8.13
C GLY A 82 10.11 4.59 6.75
N THR A 83 10.70 5.74 6.42
CA THR A 83 10.32 6.57 5.27
C THR A 83 10.27 5.77 3.98
N LEU A 84 9.13 5.83 3.30
CA LEU A 84 8.96 5.22 1.99
C LEU A 84 9.85 5.92 0.96
N ILE A 85 10.67 5.13 0.28
CA ILE A 85 11.63 5.59 -0.73
C ILE A 85 11.14 5.35 -2.16
N ALA A 86 10.09 4.55 -2.33
CA ALA A 86 9.50 4.23 -3.61
C ALA A 86 8.09 4.82 -3.70
N ARG A 87 7.62 5.06 -4.93
CA ARG A 87 6.23 5.45 -5.18
C ARG A 87 5.28 4.25 -5.20
N TYR A 88 5.73 3.14 -5.78
CA TYR A 88 4.92 1.97 -5.98
C TYR A 88 5.30 0.87 -5.01
N TYR A 89 4.29 0.32 -4.34
CA TYR A 89 4.38 -0.84 -3.47
C TYR A 89 3.41 -1.91 -3.97
N TYR A 90 3.72 -3.17 -3.72
CA TYR A 90 2.97 -4.28 -4.28
C TYR A 90 2.49 -5.17 -3.15
N ILE A 91 1.21 -5.53 -3.10
CA ILE A 91 0.69 -6.43 -2.07
C ILE A 91 0.04 -7.66 -2.68
N TYR A 92 0.16 -8.77 -1.98
CA TYR A 92 -0.67 -9.94 -2.21
C TYR A 92 -1.33 -10.30 -0.89
N ALA A 93 -2.63 -10.55 -0.92
CA ALA A 93 -3.38 -10.88 0.29
C ALA A 93 -4.22 -12.13 0.11
N LEU A 94 -4.35 -12.92 1.18
CA LEU A 94 -5.15 -14.13 1.26
C LEU A 94 -6.17 -14.00 2.39
N ASP A 95 -7.43 -14.27 2.11
CA ASP A 95 -8.45 -14.43 3.16
C ASP A 95 -8.35 -15.85 3.73
N TYR A 96 -8.03 -15.97 5.02
CA TYR A 96 -7.86 -17.27 5.66
C TYR A 96 -9.15 -17.93 6.15
N ASP A 97 -10.24 -17.17 6.30
CA ASP A 97 -11.48 -17.65 6.92
C ASP A 97 -12.57 -17.94 5.88
N HIS A 98 -12.75 -17.06 4.89
CA HIS A 98 -13.72 -17.22 3.80
C HIS A 98 -13.10 -17.68 2.49
N GLY A 99 -11.77 -17.60 2.38
CA GLY A 99 -11.05 -17.86 1.13
C GLY A 99 -11.18 -16.71 0.13
N GLY A 100 -10.32 -16.74 -0.87
CA GLY A 100 -10.16 -15.65 -1.83
C GLY A 100 -8.83 -14.93 -1.66
N GLU A 101 -8.52 -14.08 -2.63
CA GLU A 101 -7.25 -13.38 -2.70
C GLU A 101 -7.42 -11.95 -3.24
N TRP A 102 -6.52 -11.07 -2.82
CA TRP A 102 -6.27 -9.81 -3.50
C TRP A 102 -4.99 -9.97 -4.29
N SER A 103 -5.15 -10.21 -5.59
CA SER A 103 -4.06 -10.40 -6.53
C SER A 103 -4.08 -9.33 -7.63
N GLY A 104 -2.95 -9.18 -8.31
CA GLY A 104 -2.79 -8.24 -9.43
C GLY A 104 -1.91 -8.81 -10.53
N GLN A 105 -1.45 -7.93 -11.41
CA GLN A 105 -0.69 -8.33 -12.60
C GLN A 105 0.84 -8.24 -12.42
N ALA A 106 1.32 -7.75 -11.27
CA ALA A 106 2.74 -7.62 -10.99
C ALA A 106 3.29 -8.93 -10.43
N PHE A 107 3.84 -9.78 -11.29
CA PHE A 107 4.35 -11.09 -10.88
C PHE A 107 5.67 -10.98 -10.11
N MET A 108 5.71 -11.56 -8.91
CA MET A 108 6.88 -11.62 -8.04
C MET A 108 7.00 -12.99 -7.37
N CYS A 109 8.14 -13.24 -6.71
CA CYS A 109 8.40 -14.50 -6.02
C CYS A 109 7.77 -14.53 -4.62
N SER A 110 7.15 -15.66 -4.26
CA SER A 110 6.54 -15.90 -2.94
C SER A 110 6.80 -17.35 -2.46
N ARG A 111 6.38 -17.69 -1.24
CA ARG A 111 6.43 -19.05 -0.66
C ARG A 111 5.30 -19.25 0.34
N ASP A 112 5.02 -20.50 0.72
CA ASP A 112 3.97 -20.85 1.70
C ASP A 112 4.24 -20.42 3.14
N LYS A 113 5.52 -20.30 3.54
CA LYS A 113 5.95 -19.91 4.89
C LYS A 113 6.55 -18.51 4.89
N GLU A 114 6.75 -17.92 6.06
CA GLU A 114 7.44 -16.64 6.20
C GLU A 114 8.77 -16.61 5.40
N PHE A 115 8.99 -15.52 4.68
CA PHE A 115 10.00 -15.37 3.65
C PHE A 115 10.46 -13.92 3.48
N THR A 116 11.69 -13.79 3.02
CA THR A 116 12.26 -12.59 2.41
C THR A 116 13.04 -13.03 1.17
N ILE A 117 12.66 -12.56 -0.02
CA ILE A 117 13.26 -12.95 -1.28
C ILE A 117 13.73 -11.71 -2.01
N LYS A 118 14.99 -11.74 -2.49
CA LYS A 118 15.56 -10.72 -3.35
C LYS A 118 15.40 -11.13 -4.82
N GLY A 119 15.05 -10.18 -5.68
CA GLY A 119 14.79 -10.41 -7.11
C GLY A 119 13.41 -11.01 -7.39
N THR A 120 12.92 -10.80 -8.60
CA THR A 120 11.59 -11.25 -9.07
C THR A 120 11.68 -12.23 -10.25
N GLU A 121 12.91 -12.52 -10.68
CA GLU A 121 13.23 -13.39 -11.80
C GLU A 121 13.36 -14.86 -11.39
N ASN A 122 13.02 -15.75 -12.32
CA ASN A 122 13.22 -17.20 -12.23
C ASN A 122 12.65 -17.84 -10.95
N CYS A 123 11.54 -17.34 -10.40
CA CYS A 123 10.97 -17.81 -9.12
C CYS A 123 10.85 -19.34 -9.05
N LEU A 124 10.22 -19.96 -10.06
CA LEU A 124 10.01 -21.41 -10.12
C LEU A 124 11.34 -22.19 -10.14
N ALA A 125 12.31 -21.74 -10.93
CA ALA A 125 13.62 -22.39 -11.01
C ALA A 125 14.44 -22.24 -9.72
N ARG A 126 14.14 -21.21 -8.91
CA ARG A 126 14.72 -20.97 -7.58
C ARG A 126 13.95 -21.67 -6.46
N GLY A 127 12.87 -22.39 -6.78
CA GLY A 127 12.03 -23.10 -5.80
C GLY A 127 11.04 -22.20 -5.05
N PHE A 128 10.63 -21.10 -5.67
CA PHE A 128 9.60 -20.17 -5.19
C PHE A 128 8.38 -20.19 -6.10
N ASP A 129 7.24 -19.74 -5.59
CA ASP A 129 6.03 -19.56 -6.37
C ASP A 129 6.07 -18.24 -7.13
N ARG A 130 5.29 -18.16 -8.22
CA ARG A 130 5.12 -16.95 -9.02
C ARG A 130 3.72 -16.40 -8.78
N THR A 131 3.62 -15.38 -7.94
CA THR A 131 2.35 -14.80 -7.50
C THR A 131 2.15 -13.41 -8.09
N GLY A 132 0.91 -13.08 -8.47
CA GLY A 132 0.54 -11.76 -8.98
C GLY A 132 0.17 -10.81 -7.84
N PHE A 133 0.98 -9.78 -7.62
CA PHE A 133 0.74 -8.76 -6.62
C PHE A 133 -0.07 -7.60 -7.22
N PHE A 134 -0.92 -7.00 -6.39
CA PHE A 134 -1.66 -5.78 -6.66
C PHE A 134 -0.77 -4.56 -6.44
N GLU A 135 -0.75 -3.63 -7.39
CA GLU A 135 0.07 -2.41 -7.33
C GLU A 135 -0.65 -1.29 -6.58
N ILE A 136 0.08 -0.63 -5.70
CA ILE A 136 -0.38 0.50 -4.90
C ILE A 136 0.48 1.71 -5.24
N ASP A 137 -0.15 2.73 -5.80
CA ASP A 137 0.47 4.04 -6.01
C ASP A 137 0.33 4.89 -4.74
N THR A 138 1.45 5.17 -4.08
CA THR A 138 1.49 6.02 -2.89
C THR A 138 1.61 7.50 -3.23
N GLY A 139 1.75 7.88 -4.50
CA GLY A 139 1.87 9.29 -4.92
C GLY A 139 3.10 10.00 -4.33
N ASP A 140 4.22 9.28 -4.21
CA ASP A 140 5.49 9.75 -3.62
C ASP A 140 5.37 10.17 -2.14
N GLN A 141 4.34 9.70 -1.45
CA GLN A 141 4.18 9.95 -0.02
C GLN A 141 5.20 9.15 0.80
N ARG A 142 5.70 9.77 1.86
CA ARG A 142 6.69 9.17 2.78
C ARG A 142 6.09 8.15 3.74
N ALA A 143 4.77 8.14 3.87
CA ALA A 143 3.99 7.25 4.71
C ALA A 143 2.68 6.94 3.97
N TRP A 144 2.20 5.72 4.07
CA TRP A 144 0.97 5.31 3.38
C TRP A 144 0.21 4.28 4.20
N THR A 145 -1.13 4.34 4.15
CA THR A 145 -1.98 3.34 4.78
C THR A 145 -2.95 2.78 3.75
N VAL A 146 -2.86 1.47 3.53
CA VAL A 146 -3.78 0.72 2.67
C VAL A 146 -4.99 0.30 3.49
N GLN A 147 -6.19 0.51 2.94
CA GLN A 147 -7.44 0.02 3.52
C GLN A 147 -7.88 -1.20 2.72
N LEU A 148 -7.81 -2.38 3.32
CA LEU A 148 -8.24 -3.62 2.68
C LEU A 148 -9.72 -3.86 2.99
N THR A 149 -10.52 -4.06 1.94
CA THR A 149 -11.94 -4.45 2.03
C THR A 149 -12.14 -5.75 1.26
N GLU A 150 -13.32 -6.37 1.41
CA GLU A 150 -13.67 -7.69 0.84
C GLU A 150 -13.19 -7.86 -0.62
N SER A 151 -12.61 -9.03 -0.92
CA SER A 151 -11.98 -9.34 -2.22
C SER A 151 -12.96 -9.33 -3.39
N GLY A 152 -14.27 -9.48 -3.12
CA GLY A 152 -15.34 -9.46 -4.12
C GLY A 152 -15.62 -8.08 -4.76
N GLU A 153 -15.14 -6.98 -4.17
CA GLU A 153 -15.33 -5.63 -4.73
C GLU A 153 -14.19 -5.21 -5.68
N HIS A 154 -13.01 -5.81 -5.54
CA HIS A 154 -11.84 -5.51 -6.36
C HIS A 154 -11.77 -6.46 -7.56
N GLY A 155 -12.74 -6.33 -8.47
CA GLY A 155 -12.66 -6.99 -9.79
C GLY A 155 -11.39 -6.59 -10.54
N PRO A 156 -10.91 -7.41 -11.49
CA PRO A 156 -9.72 -7.10 -12.29
C PRO A 156 -9.86 -5.69 -12.85
N GLN A 157 -8.88 -4.83 -12.54
CA GLN A 157 -8.84 -3.43 -12.90
C GLN A 157 -9.26 -3.27 -14.38
N ARG A 158 -10.49 -2.80 -14.61
CA ARG A 158 -10.89 -2.37 -15.95
C ARG A 158 -9.98 -1.20 -16.28
N VAL A 159 -9.06 -1.41 -17.20
CA VAL A 159 -8.28 -0.34 -17.81
C VAL A 159 -9.24 0.77 -18.29
N PRO A 160 -9.13 2.00 -17.75
CA PRO A 160 -9.88 3.12 -18.30
C PRO A 160 -9.34 3.40 -19.71
N GLY A 161 -10.08 3.01 -20.75
CA GLY A 161 -9.63 3.24 -22.13
C GLY A 161 -10.15 2.31 -23.21
N MET A 162 -10.93 1.26 -22.91
CA MET A 162 -11.71 0.62 -23.97
C MET A 162 -13.07 1.32 -24.12
N PRO A 163 -13.44 1.82 -25.31
CA PRO A 163 -14.81 2.28 -25.53
C PRO A 163 -15.74 1.09 -25.30
N ALA A 164 -16.79 1.32 -24.51
CA ALA A 164 -17.93 0.44 -24.47
C ALA A 164 -18.39 0.24 -25.91
N GLN A 165 -18.36 -0.99 -26.41
CA GLN A 165 -19.10 -1.30 -27.63
C GLN A 165 -20.57 -1.28 -27.24
N ASP A 166 -21.17 -0.12 -27.45
CA ASP A 166 -22.60 0.10 -27.44
C ASP A 166 -23.30 -1.00 -28.24
N GLY A 167 -24.40 -1.50 -27.66
CA GLY A 167 -25.16 -2.62 -28.18
C GLY A 167 -25.53 -2.46 -29.65
N ILE A 168 -25.38 -3.56 -30.38
CA ILE A 168 -25.94 -3.70 -31.73
C ILE A 168 -27.39 -4.17 -31.56
N PRO A 169 -28.40 -3.39 -31.95
CA PRO A 169 -29.76 -3.90 -32.11
C PRO A 169 -29.92 -4.40 -33.56
N GLY A 170 -30.02 -5.71 -33.71
CA GLY A 170 -30.45 -6.37 -34.95
C GLY A 170 -30.74 -7.82 -34.58
N GLY A 171 -31.98 -8.31 -34.62
CA GLY A 171 -32.93 -8.20 -35.71
C GLY A 171 -33.27 -9.64 -36.05
N SER A 172 -34.46 -10.08 -35.66
CA SER A 172 -35.04 -11.38 -35.97
C SER A 172 -35.06 -11.63 -37.48
N ASP A 173 -34.53 -12.76 -37.95
CA ASP A 173 -35.25 -13.54 -38.95
C ASP A 173 -34.83 -15.02 -39.00
N SER A 174 -35.83 -15.86 -39.23
CA SER A 174 -35.72 -17.31 -39.37
C SER A 174 -35.77 -17.66 -40.86
N THR A 175 -34.81 -18.39 -41.41
CA THR A 175 -35.09 -19.27 -42.58
C THR A 175 -34.01 -20.33 -42.76
N GLY A 176 -34.44 -21.57 -42.97
CA GLY A 176 -33.61 -22.76 -42.98
C GLY A 176 -32.91 -23.09 -44.30
N GLY A 177 -32.14 -24.18 -44.25
CA GLY A 177 -31.51 -24.83 -45.40
C GLY A 177 -30.65 -26.04 -45.00
N THR A 178 -31.24 -27.24 -45.04
CA THR A 178 -30.56 -28.54 -45.30
C THR A 178 -30.29 -28.65 -46.83
N PRO A 179 -29.57 -29.62 -47.46
CA PRO A 179 -28.60 -30.71 -47.10
C PRO A 179 -27.30 -30.61 -47.99
N PRO A 180 -26.48 -31.66 -48.33
CA PRO A 180 -26.39 -33.08 -47.91
C PRO A 180 -24.98 -33.52 -47.42
N GLY A 181 -24.91 -34.73 -46.83
CA GLY A 181 -23.69 -35.33 -46.29
C GLY A 181 -22.85 -36.15 -47.27
N SER A 182 -21.75 -36.74 -46.76
CA SER A 182 -21.23 -38.09 -47.10
C SER A 182 -19.94 -38.42 -46.34
N GLY A 183 -19.99 -39.49 -45.53
CA GLY A 183 -18.92 -40.49 -45.30
C GLY A 183 -17.67 -40.08 -44.50
N LEU A 184 -16.96 -40.93 -43.76
CA LEU A 184 -16.94 -42.39 -43.53
C LEU A 184 -16.21 -42.64 -42.18
N THR A 185 -16.60 -43.68 -41.45
CA THR A 185 -15.84 -44.40 -40.40
C THR A 185 -14.55 -45.04 -40.96
N PRO A 186 -13.55 -45.55 -40.19
CA PRO A 186 -13.70 -46.44 -39.02
C PRO A 186 -12.63 -46.41 -37.87
N ASP A 187 -12.99 -47.13 -36.81
CA ASP A 187 -12.19 -47.87 -35.80
C ASP A 187 -10.72 -47.52 -35.48
N ALA A 188 -10.40 -47.41 -34.18
CA ALA A 188 -9.53 -48.38 -33.48
C ALA A 188 -9.30 -48.04 -31.97
N LEU A 189 -9.50 -49.05 -31.12
CA LEU A 189 -9.03 -49.17 -29.73
C LEU A 189 -7.49 -49.28 -29.64
N PRO A 190 -6.87 -48.97 -28.48
CA PRO A 190 -6.50 -50.00 -27.48
C PRO A 190 -6.71 -49.49 -26.03
N GLY A 191 -6.92 -50.26 -24.96
CA GLY A 191 -6.35 -51.54 -24.55
C GLY A 191 -5.93 -51.37 -23.08
N ARG A 192 -6.74 -51.86 -22.13
CA ARG A 192 -6.37 -51.97 -20.70
C ARG A 192 -5.39 -53.13 -20.52
N LYS A 193 -4.37 -52.93 -19.68
CA LYS A 193 -3.51 -54.01 -19.16
C LYS A 193 -3.68 -54.11 -17.62
N PRO A 194 -3.65 -55.32 -17.03
CA PRO A 194 -3.79 -55.60 -15.60
C PRO A 194 -2.75 -54.92 -14.71
#